data_AF-A0A0N5A0C8-F1
#
_entry.id   AF-A0A0N5A0C8-F1
#
_cell.length_a   1.000
_cell.length_b   1.000
_cell.length_c   1.000
_cell.angle_alpha   90.00
_cell.angle_beta   90.00
_cell.angle_gamma   90.00
#
_symmetry.space_group_name_H-M   'P 1'
#
loop_
_entity.id
_entity.type
_entity.pdbx_description
1 polymer ?
#
loop_
_entity_poly.entity_id
_entity_poly.type
_entity_poly.pdbx_seq_one_letter_code
_entity_poly.pdbx_strand_id
1 'polypeptide(L)'
;MFFLNTLFLSFVAQIYGAIRTDYTWRNHTHIRIYSYSFTDALNSVIDRINSQTCLKLIKTNTKITSGEGINIERQVSSVPEECSVASIGPYTGIRPNRIEATEKCIRNKMELLSAVFTALGLSYEHNRNDRDDFITVNKDAVVEQKK
;
A
#
# COMPACT_ATOMS: atom_id res chain seq x y z
N MET A 1 22.35 -19.38 -30.54
CA MET A 1 22.65 -18.28 -29.58
C MET A 1 21.48 -17.30 -29.43
N PHE A 2 20.85 -16.85 -30.53
CA PHE A 2 19.66 -15.99 -30.48
C PHE A 2 18.48 -16.58 -29.69
N PHE A 3 18.16 -17.86 -29.88
CA PHE A 3 17.01 -18.52 -29.25
C PHE A 3 17.10 -18.59 -27.71
N LEU A 4 18.30 -18.87 -27.17
CA LEU A 4 18.51 -18.87 -25.70
C LEU A 4 18.37 -17.46 -25.09
N ASN A 5 18.85 -16.43 -25.80
CA ASN A 5 18.69 -15.05 -25.36
C ASN A 5 17.22 -14.60 -25.38
N THR A 6 16.43 -15.07 -26.36
CA THR A 6 14.98 -14.78 -26.40
C THR A 6 14.24 -15.49 -25.27
N LEU A 7 14.61 -16.73 -24.96
CA LEU A 7 14.02 -17.50 -23.86
C LEU A 7 14.35 -16.91 -22.48
N PHE A 8 15.57 -16.42 -22.30
CA PHE A 8 16.00 -15.75 -21.08
C PHE A 8 15.29 -14.40 -20.91
N LEU A 9 15.16 -13.61 -21.98
CA LEU A 9 14.41 -12.35 -21.96
C LEU A 9 12.92 -12.56 -21.70
N SER A 10 12.30 -13.62 -22.25
CA SER A 10 10.90 -13.94 -21.95
C SER A 10 10.71 -14.39 -20.51
N PHE A 11 11.67 -15.15 -19.94
CA PHE A 11 11.63 -15.54 -18.55
C PHE A 11 11.73 -14.32 -17.64
N VAL A 12 12.69 -13.41 -17.90
CA VAL A 12 12.82 -12.14 -17.16
C VAL A 12 11.55 -11.28 -17.31
N ALA A 13 10.94 -11.20 -18.50
CA ALA A 13 9.69 -10.46 -18.68
C ALA A 13 8.50 -11.05 -17.89
N GLN A 14 8.44 -12.38 -17.72
CA GLN A 14 7.38 -13.06 -16.97
C GLN A 14 7.50 -12.85 -15.45
N ILE A 15 8.71 -12.76 -14.89
CA ILE A 15 8.90 -12.45 -13.45
C ILE A 15 8.67 -10.96 -13.12
N TYR A 16 8.81 -10.06 -14.10
CA TYR A 16 8.68 -8.61 -13.89
C TYR A 16 7.23 -8.10 -13.72
N GLY A 17 6.22 -8.92 -14.02
CA GLY A 17 4.81 -8.52 -13.88
C GLY A 17 4.30 -8.42 -12.43
N ALA A 18 4.95 -9.13 -11.50
CA ALA A 18 4.49 -9.25 -10.11
C ALA A 18 5.09 -8.20 -9.16
N ILE A 19 6.28 -7.66 -9.45
CA ILE A 19 6.98 -6.72 -8.55
C ILE A 19 7.02 -5.35 -9.21
N ARG A 20 6.09 -4.47 -8.84
CA ARG A 20 6.14 -3.05 -9.23
C ARG A 20 7.28 -2.36 -8.46
N THR A 21 8.40 -2.09 -9.14
CA THR A 21 9.60 -1.48 -8.55
C THR A 21 9.55 0.05 -8.47
N ASP A 22 8.47 0.67 -8.92
CA ASP A 22 8.40 2.13 -9.12
C ASP A 22 8.32 2.93 -7.81
N TYR A 23 8.13 2.25 -6.68
CA TYR A 23 7.81 2.86 -5.40
C TYR A 23 8.80 2.43 -4.30
N THR A 24 9.95 3.09 -4.22
CA THR A 24 10.99 2.77 -3.22
C THR A 24 11.08 3.82 -2.11
N TRP A 25 10.91 3.39 -0.86
CA TRP A 25 11.19 4.21 0.32
C TRP A 25 12.69 4.45 0.46
N ARG A 26 13.12 5.72 0.62
CA ARG A 26 14.55 6.06 0.71
C ARG A 26 15.21 5.41 1.92
N ASN A 27 14.49 5.32 3.03
CA ASN A 27 14.95 4.65 4.25
C ASN A 27 13.93 3.59 4.70
N HIS A 28 14.02 2.41 4.10
CA HIS A 28 13.11 1.29 4.36
C HIS A 28 13.23 0.72 5.79
N THR A 29 14.32 1.00 6.50
CA THR A 29 14.55 0.61 7.90
C THR A 29 14.13 1.67 8.93
N HIS A 30 13.53 2.78 8.50
CA HIS A 30 13.11 3.87 9.39
C HIS A 30 11.90 4.63 8.83
N ILE A 31 10.88 3.90 8.39
CA ILE A 31 9.64 4.48 7.88
C ILE A 31 8.81 4.97 9.07
N ARG A 32 8.71 6.29 9.27
CA ARG A 32 7.91 6.85 10.35
C ARG A 32 6.42 6.65 10.08
N ILE A 33 5.67 6.25 11.11
CA ILE A 33 4.22 6.13 11.05
C ILE A 33 3.56 6.83 12.24
N TYR A 34 2.69 7.78 11.93
CA TYR A 34 1.82 8.46 12.88
C TYR A 34 0.38 7.98 12.68
N SER A 35 -0.39 7.92 13.77
CA SER A 35 -1.83 7.74 13.72
C SER A 35 -2.53 8.67 14.72
N TYR A 36 -3.69 9.19 14.34
CA TYR A 36 -4.56 9.91 15.27
C TYR A 36 -5.06 9.01 16.42
N SER A 37 -5.05 7.69 16.24
CA SER A 37 -5.37 6.69 17.26
C SER A 37 -4.56 5.41 17.04
N PHE A 38 -3.75 5.02 18.03
CA PHE A 38 -3.04 3.74 17.99
C PHE A 38 -3.90 2.64 18.61
N THR A 39 -4.54 1.85 17.75
CA THR A 39 -5.34 0.68 18.13
C THR A 39 -4.48 -0.59 18.18
N ASP A 40 -4.98 -1.63 18.85
CA ASP A 40 -4.34 -2.96 18.82
C ASP A 40 -4.25 -3.52 17.40
N ALA A 41 -5.22 -3.20 16.54
CA ALA A 41 -5.20 -3.54 15.13
C ALA A 41 -3.99 -2.92 14.41
N LEU A 42 -3.77 -1.61 14.57
CA LEU A 42 -2.62 -0.92 13.97
C LEU A 42 -1.29 -1.41 14.55
N ASN A 43 -1.20 -1.61 15.87
CA ASN A 43 0.00 -2.17 16.50
C ASN A 43 0.33 -3.54 15.92
N SER A 44 -0.67 -4.42 15.78
CA SER A 44 -0.48 -5.74 15.19
C SER A 44 -0.03 -5.70 13.72
N VAL A 45 -0.51 -4.72 12.94
CA VAL A 45 -0.06 -4.51 11.55
C VAL A 45 1.42 -4.09 11.52
N ILE A 46 1.80 -3.11 12.34
CA ILE A 46 3.19 -2.63 12.45
C ILE A 46 4.12 -3.77 12.88
N ASP A 47 3.75 -4.51 13.92
CA ASP A 47 4.55 -5.62 14.44
C ASP A 47 4.72 -6.74 13.42
N ARG A 48 3.66 -7.06 12.66
CA ARG A 48 3.71 -8.07 11.61
C ARG A 48 4.66 -7.67 10.48
N ILE A 49 4.57 -6.43 9.99
CA ILE A 49 5.46 -5.96 8.92
C ILE A 49 6.91 -5.92 9.43
N ASN A 50 7.12 -5.40 10.64
CA ASN A 50 8.45 -5.31 11.23
C ASN A 50 9.09 -6.69 11.48
N SER A 51 8.31 -7.71 11.84
CA SER A 51 8.83 -9.06 12.14
C SER A 51 8.96 -9.96 10.91
N GLN A 52 8.14 -9.76 9.87
CA GLN A 52 8.08 -10.65 8.71
C GLN A 52 8.77 -10.10 7.46
N THR A 53 9.25 -8.85 7.52
CA THR A 53 9.91 -8.20 6.38
C THR A 53 11.19 -7.47 6.81
N CYS A 54 11.96 -7.00 5.83
CA CYS A 54 13.09 -6.11 6.07
C CYS A 54 12.66 -4.66 6.36
N LEU A 55 11.39 -4.30 6.15
CA LEU A 55 10.86 -2.97 6.45
C LEU A 55 10.77 -2.75 7.95
N LYS A 56 11.01 -1.52 8.40
CA LYS A 56 10.81 -1.12 9.80
C LYS A 56 9.99 0.15 9.86
N LEU A 57 8.77 0.01 10.37
CA LEU A 57 7.86 1.10 10.69
C LEU A 57 8.08 1.55 12.14
N ILE A 58 8.40 2.82 12.31
CA ILE A 58 8.69 3.44 13.60
C ILE A 58 7.52 4.34 14.00
N LYS A 59 6.84 3.98 15.09
CA LYS A 59 5.73 4.77 15.63
C LYS A 59 6.21 6.16 16.04
N THR A 60 5.47 7.18 15.66
CA THR A 60 5.68 8.56 16.12
C THR A 60 4.42 9.10 16.79
N ASN A 61 4.60 9.79 17.92
CA ASN A 61 3.48 10.41 18.65
C ASN A 61 3.05 11.74 18.02
N THR A 62 3.89 12.33 17.17
CA THR A 62 3.63 13.59 16.48
C THR A 62 3.34 13.34 15.01
N LYS A 63 2.37 14.11 14.48
CA LYS A 63 2.04 14.10 13.06
C LYS A 63 3.26 14.49 12.24
N ILE A 64 3.54 13.75 11.19
CA ILE A 64 4.68 14.00 10.31
C ILE A 64 4.30 15.18 9.40
N THR A 65 5.08 16.25 9.43
CA THR A 65 4.83 17.46 8.62
C THR A 65 5.78 17.60 7.42
N SER A 66 6.94 16.93 7.48
CA SER A 66 7.94 16.92 6.43
C SER A 66 8.70 15.60 6.36
N GLY A 67 9.21 15.30 5.16
CA GLY A 67 9.94 14.08 4.84
C GLY A 67 9.01 12.88 4.62
N GLU A 68 9.64 11.72 4.38
CA GLU A 68 8.93 10.47 4.18
C GLU A 68 8.33 9.94 5.49
N GLY A 69 7.16 9.33 5.36
CA GLY A 69 6.45 8.63 6.41
C GLY A 69 5.00 8.41 6.02
N ILE A 70 4.22 7.89 6.96
CA ILE A 70 2.80 7.62 6.79
C ILE A 70 2.05 8.33 7.92
N ASN A 71 1.07 9.16 7.57
CA ASN A 71 0.11 9.71 8.51
C ASN A 71 -1.23 8.99 8.33
N ILE A 72 -1.74 8.36 9.39
CA ILE A 72 -3.13 7.87 9.46
C ILE A 72 -3.98 8.96 10.12
N GLU A 73 -4.87 9.53 9.34
CA GLU A 73 -5.69 10.70 9.69
C GLU A 73 -7.17 10.31 9.75
N ARG A 74 -7.91 10.94 10.67
CA ARG A 74 -9.36 10.72 10.78
C ARG A 74 -10.02 11.24 9.50
N GLN A 75 -10.80 10.39 8.85
CA GLN A 75 -11.62 10.81 7.71
C GLN A 75 -12.72 11.76 8.19
N VAL A 76 -12.84 12.91 7.52
CA VAL A 76 -13.84 13.97 7.84
C VAL A 76 -15.01 13.96 6.84
N SER A 77 -14.87 13.23 5.73
CA SER A 77 -15.89 13.15 4.67
C SER A 77 -17.05 12.22 5.04
N SER A 78 -18.25 12.59 4.60
CA SER A 78 -19.53 11.87 4.79
C SER A 78 -19.65 10.60 3.95
N VAL A 79 -18.69 10.32 3.08
CA VAL A 79 -18.70 9.12 2.23
C VAL A 79 -18.18 7.94 3.05
N PRO A 80 -18.92 6.81 3.11
CA PRO A 80 -18.46 5.60 3.78
C PRO A 80 -17.44 4.89 2.88
N GLU A 81 -16.23 5.43 2.79
CA GLU A 81 -15.11 4.66 2.27
C GLU A 81 -14.34 4.06 3.46
N GLU A 82 -14.17 2.74 3.41
CA GLU A 82 -13.16 2.02 4.18
C GLU A 82 -11.77 2.60 3.84
N CYS A 83 -10.74 2.27 4.65
CA CYS A 83 -9.44 2.97 4.63
C CYS A 83 -8.99 3.47 3.24
N SER A 84 -8.87 4.79 3.06
CA SER A 84 -8.43 5.41 1.80
C SER A 84 -6.95 5.76 1.87
N VAL A 85 -6.22 5.61 0.76
CA VAL A 85 -4.77 5.84 0.70
C VAL A 85 -4.47 6.83 -0.41
N ALA A 86 -3.77 7.92 -0.10
CA ALA A 86 -3.53 9.02 -1.03
C ALA A 86 -2.58 8.67 -2.18
N SER A 87 -1.67 7.71 -1.97
CA SER A 87 -0.74 7.26 -3.02
C SER A 87 -0.28 5.82 -2.77
N ILE A 88 0.06 5.11 -3.85
CA ILE A 88 0.77 3.84 -3.78
C ILE A 88 2.24 4.16 -3.51
N GLY A 89 2.80 3.66 -2.40
CA GLY A 89 4.20 3.90 -2.04
C GLY A 89 4.48 5.24 -1.36
N PRO A 90 5.76 5.66 -1.27
CA PRO A 90 6.09 6.96 -0.72
C PRO A 90 5.50 8.06 -1.61
N TYR A 91 4.88 9.07 -0.97
CA TYR A 91 4.38 10.24 -1.70
C TYR A 91 5.56 10.97 -2.34
N THR A 92 5.47 11.27 -3.64
CA THR A 92 6.56 11.94 -4.38
C THR A 92 6.84 13.33 -3.78
N GLY A 93 8.03 13.53 -3.21
CA GLY A 93 8.48 14.81 -2.66
C GLY A 93 8.94 14.76 -1.20
N ILE A 94 8.59 15.81 -0.44
CA ILE A 94 9.02 16.04 0.96
C ILE A 94 7.85 15.92 1.95
N ARG A 95 6.80 15.18 1.60
CA ARG A 95 5.58 15.04 2.40
C ARG A 95 5.31 13.57 2.71
N PRO A 96 4.71 13.24 3.86
CA PRO A 96 4.30 11.88 4.17
C PRO A 96 3.13 11.45 3.29
N ASN A 97 3.03 10.15 3.03
CA ASN A 97 1.81 9.56 2.48
C ASN A 97 0.69 9.62 3.53
N ARG A 98 -0.56 9.69 3.09
CA ARG A 98 -1.74 9.84 3.95
C ARG A 98 -2.68 8.65 3.77
N ILE A 99 -3.09 8.07 4.90
CA ILE A 99 -4.19 7.13 4.99
C ILE A 99 -5.34 7.84 5.70
N GLU A 100 -6.50 7.91 5.08
CA GLU A 100 -7.72 8.42 5.69
C GLU A 100 -8.53 7.26 6.23
N ALA A 101 -8.84 7.30 7.52
CA ALA A 101 -9.45 6.20 8.24
C ALA A 101 -10.68 6.64 9.01
N THR A 102 -11.79 5.91 8.81
CA THR A 102 -12.94 5.94 9.73
C THR A 102 -12.64 5.15 11.01
N GLU A 103 -13.48 5.31 12.03
CA GLU A 103 -13.41 4.50 13.26
C GLU A 103 -13.56 2.99 12.97
N LYS A 104 -14.32 2.60 11.94
CA LYS A 104 -14.45 1.21 11.51
C LYS A 104 -13.12 0.71 10.92
N CYS A 105 -12.56 1.46 9.97
CA CYS A 105 -11.29 1.16 9.32
C CYS A 105 -10.16 0.97 10.34
N ILE A 106 -9.98 1.90 11.28
CA ILE A 106 -8.84 1.86 12.22
C ILE A 106 -8.92 0.72 13.26
N ARG A 107 -10.09 0.09 13.38
CA ARG A 107 -10.30 -1.09 14.24
C ARG A 107 -10.26 -2.40 13.44
N ASN A 108 -10.37 -2.32 12.11
CA ASN A 108 -10.27 -3.48 11.23
C ASN A 108 -8.80 -3.72 10.84
N LYS A 109 -8.21 -4.75 11.43
CA LYS A 109 -6.82 -5.15 11.17
C LYS A 109 -6.55 -5.44 9.68
N MET A 110 -7.50 -6.03 8.94
CA MET A 110 -7.28 -6.39 7.55
C MET A 110 -7.35 -5.19 6.62
N GLU A 111 -8.30 -4.28 6.85
CA GLU A 111 -8.37 -3.02 6.10
C GLU A 111 -7.12 -2.16 6.34
N LEU A 112 -6.67 -2.04 7.60
CA LEU A 112 -5.43 -1.33 7.92
C LEU A 112 -4.21 -1.98 7.28
N LEU A 113 -4.11 -3.32 7.31
CA LEU A 113 -3.00 -4.02 6.67
C LEU A 113 -2.96 -3.73 5.17
N SER A 114 -4.11 -3.81 4.50
CA SER A 114 -4.25 -3.50 3.08
C SER A 114 -3.86 -2.05 2.79
N ALA A 115 -4.36 -1.09 3.57
CA ALA A 115 -4.04 0.32 3.40
C ALA A 115 -2.56 0.64 3.63
N VAL A 116 -1.94 0.03 4.66
CA VAL A 116 -0.51 0.16 4.92
C VAL A 116 0.31 -0.48 3.80
N PHE A 117 -0.09 -1.63 3.25
CA PHE A 117 0.56 -2.22 2.08
C PHE A 117 0.49 -1.31 0.85
N THR A 118 -0.67 -0.72 0.58
CA THR A 118 -0.81 0.29 -0.48
C THR A 118 0.14 1.45 -0.25
N ALA A 119 0.16 2.01 0.96
CA ALA A 119 1.08 3.08 1.32
C ALA A 119 2.55 2.66 1.20
N LEU A 120 2.87 1.38 1.41
CA LEU A 120 4.23 0.85 1.25
C LEU A 120 4.64 0.60 -0.20
N GLY A 121 3.70 0.54 -1.15
CA GLY A 121 4.00 0.42 -2.59
C GLY A 121 3.26 -0.72 -3.31
N LEU A 122 2.39 -1.46 -2.63
CA LEU A 122 1.69 -2.59 -3.23
C LEU A 122 0.37 -2.14 -3.86
N SER A 123 0.12 -2.49 -5.12
CA SER A 123 -1.22 -2.34 -5.70
C SER A 123 -2.07 -3.56 -5.34
N TYR A 124 -3.39 -3.48 -5.54
CA TYR A 124 -4.25 -4.65 -5.46
C TYR A 124 -3.78 -5.73 -6.42
N GLU A 125 -3.82 -6.99 -5.99
CA GLU A 125 -3.30 -8.12 -6.76
C GLU A 125 -4.00 -8.28 -8.12
N HIS A 126 -5.31 -8.00 -8.16
CA HIS A 126 -6.09 -7.98 -9.40
C HIS A 126 -5.70 -6.84 -10.35
N ASN A 127 -4.75 -5.96 -10.01
CA ASN A 127 -4.19 -4.96 -10.93
C ASN A 127 -2.90 -5.42 -11.60
N ARG A 128 -2.46 -6.67 -11.37
CA ARG A 128 -1.30 -7.23 -12.09
C ARG A 128 -1.52 -7.21 -13.59
N ASN A 129 -0.42 -7.11 -14.34
CA ASN A 129 -0.47 -7.07 -15.80
C ASN A 129 -0.87 -8.41 -16.42
N ASP A 130 -0.62 -9.52 -15.70
CA ASP A 130 -0.98 -10.89 -16.07
C ASP A 130 -2.28 -11.36 -15.41
N ARG A 131 -3.07 -10.46 -14.79
CA ARG A 131 -4.29 -10.85 -14.05
C ARG A 131 -5.28 -11.62 -14.93
N ASP A 132 -5.35 -11.31 -16.21
CA ASP A 132 -6.38 -11.84 -17.12
C ASP A 132 -6.10 -13.33 -17.46
N ASP A 133 -4.93 -13.86 -17.08
CA ASP A 133 -4.60 -15.29 -17.11
C ASP A 133 -5.19 -16.06 -15.91
N PHE A 134 -5.57 -15.35 -14.85
CA PHE A 134 -6.01 -15.94 -13.56
C PHE A 134 -7.45 -15.60 -13.20
N ILE A 135 -7.96 -14.43 -13.63
CA ILE A 135 -9.28 -13.94 -13.29
C ILE A 135 -10.02 -13.39 -14.52
N THR A 136 -11.35 -13.43 -14.47
CA THR A 136 -12.22 -12.73 -15.42
C THR A 136 -13.02 -11.66 -14.68
N VAL A 137 -12.87 -10.40 -15.07
CA VAL A 137 -13.63 -9.29 -14.48
C VAL A 137 -15.00 -9.19 -15.16
N ASN A 138 -16.06 -9.44 -14.40
CA ASN A 138 -17.42 -9.18 -14.86
C ASN A 138 -17.71 -7.67 -14.85
N LYS A 139 -17.55 -7.02 -16.00
CA LYS A 139 -17.71 -5.57 -16.16
C LYS A 139 -19.14 -5.10 -15.91
N ASP A 140 -20.14 -5.94 -16.20
CA ASP A 140 -21.56 -5.60 -16.05
C ASP A 140 -21.99 -5.48 -14.58
N ALA A 141 -21.21 -6.07 -13.67
CA ALA A 141 -21.45 -6.02 -12.22
C ALA A 141 -20.65 -4.92 -11.51
N VAL A 142 -19.82 -4.15 -12.23
CA VAL A 142 -19.05 -3.06 -11.64
C VAL A 142 -19.96 -1.84 -11.47
N VAL A 143 -20.14 -1.41 -10.23
CA VAL A 143 -20.89 -0.18 -9.94
C VAL A 143 -20.07 1.02 -10.36
N GLU A 144 -20.60 1.86 -11.26
CA GLU A 144 -19.97 3.14 -11.58
C GLU A 144 -19.93 4.03 -10.33
N GLN A 145 -18.72 4.44 -9.93
CA GLN A 145 -18.59 5.50 -8.94
C GLN A 145 -19.05 6.81 -9.58
N LYS A 146 -20.19 7.35 -9.13
CA LYS A 146 -20.58 8.73 -9.44
C LYS A 146 -19.54 9.68 -8.85
N LYS A 147 -18.83 10.39 -9.74
CA LYS A 147 -17.89 11.45 -9.38
C LYS A 147 -18.58 12.61 -8.67
#